data_AF-A0A7C9CPX7-F1
#
_entry.id   AF-A0A7C9CPX7-F1
#
_cell.length_a   1.000
_cell.length_b   1.000
_cell.length_c   1.000
_cell.angle_alpha   90.00
_cell.angle_beta   90.00
_cell.angle_gamma   90.00
#
_symmetry.space_group_name_H-M   'P 1'
#
loop_
_entity.id
_entity.type
_entity.pdbx_description
1 polymer ?
#
loop_
_entity_poly.entity_id
_entity_poly.type
_entity_poly.pdbx_seq_one_letter_code
_entity_poly.pdbx_strand_id
1 'polypeptide(L)'
;MSLLLCCSDAPGKHNFDLLRKLVLPDGSVLRPRLPGRPTRDCLFNDPARDGVSLLKIWNMNKYTGVLGVYNCQGAAWSSTERKNIFHETQPDAITGMVRGQDVHLITEAAVDPSDWKGDCVVYRHRTGELISLPYNAALPVTLKVLEYDIFTVTPIKTLAPGFSFAPLGLINMFNAGGAIEGLTYQVSSGAQV
;
A
#
# COMPACT_ATOMS: atom_id res chain seq x y z
N MET A 1 6.64 4.07 21.63
CA MET A 1 5.18 4.26 21.47
C MET A 1 4.60 2.95 20.96
N SER A 2 4.01 2.14 21.83
CA SER A 2 3.34 0.90 21.47
C SER A 2 2.09 1.21 20.62
N LEU A 3 1.91 0.49 19.51
CA LEU A 3 0.66 0.50 18.76
C LEU A 3 -0.22 -0.62 19.31
N LEU A 4 -1.47 -0.31 19.65
CA LEU A 4 -2.44 -1.29 20.11
C LEU A 4 -3.43 -1.57 18.98
N LEU A 5 -3.52 -2.83 18.53
CA LEU A 5 -4.57 -3.28 17.62
C LEU A 5 -5.66 -3.96 18.45
N CYS A 6 -6.81 -3.30 18.61
CA CYS A 6 -7.96 -3.86 19.31
C CYS A 6 -8.88 -4.58 18.32
N CYS A 7 -9.11 -5.88 18.52
CA CYS A 7 -10.13 -6.64 17.81
C CYS A 7 -11.39 -6.73 18.68
N SER A 8 -12.55 -6.38 18.13
CA SER A 8 -13.83 -6.34 18.85
C SER A 8 -14.85 -7.35 18.29
N ASP A 9 -14.39 -8.43 17.66
CA ASP A 9 -15.29 -9.50 17.21
C ASP A 9 -15.86 -10.26 18.41
N ALA A 10 -17.02 -10.90 18.21
CA ALA A 10 -17.58 -11.79 19.21
C ALA A 10 -16.62 -12.98 19.48
N PRO A 11 -16.54 -13.49 20.71
CA PRO A 11 -15.71 -14.65 21.04
C PRO A 11 -15.96 -15.83 20.08
N GLY A 12 -14.88 -16.42 19.58
CA GLY A 12 -14.94 -17.54 18.64
C GLY A 12 -15.29 -17.17 17.19
N LYS A 13 -15.51 -15.89 16.86
CA LYS A 13 -15.77 -15.42 15.49
C LYS A 13 -14.60 -14.70 14.84
N HIS A 14 -13.43 -14.73 15.46
CA HIS A 14 -12.24 -14.09 14.93
C HIS A 14 -11.79 -14.72 13.60
N ASN A 15 -11.45 -13.88 12.64
CA ASN A 15 -10.79 -14.32 11.43
C ASN A 15 -9.26 -14.36 11.64
N PHE A 16 -8.74 -15.53 12.01
CA PHE A 16 -7.30 -15.71 12.26
C PHE A 16 -6.43 -15.54 11.02
N ASP A 17 -6.96 -15.81 9.83
CA ASP A 17 -6.22 -15.59 8.58
C ASP A 17 -6.03 -14.10 8.32
N LEU A 18 -7.03 -13.28 8.63
CA LEU A 18 -6.90 -11.83 8.59
C LEU A 18 -5.94 -11.31 9.66
N LEU A 19 -6.03 -11.82 10.89
CA LEU A 19 -5.13 -11.40 11.98
C LEU A 19 -3.67 -11.71 11.66
N ARG A 20 -3.37 -12.86 11.05
CA ARG A 20 -2.01 -13.23 10.60
C ARG A 20 -1.46 -12.31 9.50
N LYS A 21 -2.32 -11.57 8.78
CA LYS A 21 -1.87 -10.53 7.83
C LYS A 21 -1.55 -9.19 8.50
N LEU A 22 -1.95 -8.99 9.75
CA LEU A 22 -1.83 -7.72 10.49
C LEU A 22 -0.82 -7.80 11.64
N VAL A 23 -0.75 -8.93 12.33
CA VAL A 23 0.01 -9.12 13.58
C VAL A 23 1.01 -10.26 13.38
N LEU A 24 2.23 -10.05 13.86
CA LEU A 24 3.29 -11.05 13.89
C LEU A 24 2.98 -12.15 14.93
N PRO A 25 3.61 -13.33 14.84
CA PRO A 25 3.40 -14.41 15.80
C PRO A 25 3.71 -14.05 17.26
N ASP A 26 4.56 -13.06 17.48
CA ASP A 26 4.92 -12.52 18.81
C ASP A 26 3.92 -11.46 19.33
N GLY A 27 2.85 -11.17 18.58
CA GLY A 27 1.85 -10.18 18.93
C GLY A 27 2.20 -8.74 18.54
N SER A 28 3.39 -8.51 17.97
CA SER A 28 3.79 -7.19 17.48
C SER A 28 3.18 -6.87 16.12
N VAL A 29 3.17 -5.59 15.73
CA VAL A 29 2.58 -5.13 14.46
C VAL A 29 3.67 -4.45 13.64
N LEU A 30 3.70 -4.74 12.34
CA LEU A 30 4.51 -4.03 11.36
C LEU A 30 3.93 -2.63 11.14
N ARG A 31 4.19 -1.72 12.08
CA ARG A 31 3.65 -0.36 12.07
C ARG A 31 4.39 0.48 11.02
N PRO A 32 3.68 1.13 10.09
CA PRO A 32 4.29 2.11 9.21
C PRO A 32 4.67 3.41 9.96
N ARG A 33 5.59 4.19 9.40
CA ARG A 33 6.28 5.30 10.08
C ARG A 33 5.41 6.52 10.32
N LEU A 34 4.45 6.79 9.43
CA LEU A 34 3.62 8.00 9.46
C LEU A 34 2.18 7.63 9.86
N PRO A 35 1.30 8.60 10.14
CA PRO A 35 -0.15 8.37 10.02
C PRO A 35 -0.52 8.13 8.56
N GLY A 36 -1.59 7.36 8.30
CA GLY A 36 -2.13 7.21 6.95
C GLY A 36 -2.59 8.56 6.41
N ARG A 37 -2.18 8.90 5.18
CA ARG A 37 -2.49 10.17 4.53
C ARG A 37 -3.20 9.93 3.21
N PRO A 38 -4.22 10.72 2.84
CA PRO A 38 -4.77 10.65 1.50
C PRO A 38 -3.69 11.00 0.47
N THR A 39 -3.76 10.38 -0.69
CA THR A 39 -2.93 10.79 -1.84
C THR A 39 -3.37 12.17 -2.33
N ARG A 40 -2.47 12.85 -3.05
CA ARG A 40 -2.70 14.23 -3.50
C ARG A 40 -3.94 14.37 -4.38
N ASP A 41 -4.22 13.37 -5.21
CA ASP A 41 -5.38 13.32 -6.10
C ASP A 41 -6.70 13.02 -5.38
N CYS A 42 -6.69 12.64 -4.10
CA CYS A 42 -7.91 12.49 -3.30
C CYS A 42 -8.26 13.76 -2.48
N LEU A 43 -7.38 14.76 -2.38
CA LEU A 43 -7.56 15.88 -1.43
C LEU A 43 -8.77 16.78 -1.71
N PHE A 44 -9.19 16.87 -2.97
CA PHE A 44 -10.28 17.75 -3.40
C PHE A 44 -11.47 17.00 -4.02
N ASN A 45 -11.49 15.68 -3.86
CA ASN A 45 -12.56 14.81 -4.38
C ASN A 45 -13.35 14.23 -3.21
N ASP A 46 -14.61 13.87 -3.45
CA ASP A 46 -15.46 13.16 -2.50
C ASP A 46 -15.54 11.67 -2.93
N PRO A 47 -14.59 10.81 -2.51
CA PRO A 47 -14.53 9.41 -2.94
C PRO A 47 -15.70 8.56 -2.41
N ALA A 48 -16.59 9.13 -1.60
CA ALA A 48 -17.79 8.47 -1.14
C ALA A 48 -19.04 8.80 -1.97
N ARG A 49 -19.01 9.84 -2.81
CA ARG A 49 -20.22 10.32 -3.50
C ARG A 49 -20.05 10.77 -4.94
N ASP A 50 -18.83 10.99 -5.41
CA ASP A 50 -18.59 11.55 -6.75
C ASP A 50 -18.79 10.54 -7.90
N GLY A 51 -18.98 9.26 -7.59
CA GLY A 51 -19.19 8.19 -8.57
C GLY A 51 -17.97 7.85 -9.45
N VAL A 52 -16.79 8.46 -9.21
CA VAL A 52 -15.62 8.32 -10.09
C VAL A 52 -14.29 8.15 -9.37
N SER A 53 -14.17 8.57 -8.11
CA SER A 53 -12.91 8.53 -7.39
C SER A 53 -12.80 7.33 -6.46
N LEU A 54 -11.62 6.73 -6.42
CA LEU A 54 -11.22 5.80 -5.37
C LEU A 54 -10.53 6.58 -4.25
N LEU A 55 -10.77 6.20 -3.00
CA LEU A 55 -10.00 6.70 -1.87
C LEU A 55 -8.66 5.99 -1.85
N LYS A 56 -7.56 6.75 -1.88
CA LYS A 56 -6.21 6.22 -1.77
C LYS A 56 -5.53 6.78 -0.53
N ILE A 57 -4.98 5.89 0.30
CA ILE A 57 -4.28 6.23 1.54
C ILE A 57 -2.88 5.63 1.50
N TRP A 58 -1.86 6.46 1.66
CA TRP A 58 -0.46 6.03 1.63
C TRP A 58 0.23 6.21 2.98
N ASN A 59 1.31 5.48 3.15
CA ASN A 59 2.22 5.56 4.30
C ASN A 59 3.64 5.06 3.92
N MET A 60 4.61 5.23 4.81
CA MET A 60 6.02 4.86 4.62
C MET A 60 6.47 3.76 5.56
N ASN A 61 7.31 2.86 5.05
CA ASN A 61 8.22 2.02 5.82
C ASN A 61 9.66 2.52 5.65
N LYS A 62 10.65 1.76 6.13
CA LYS A 62 12.07 2.16 6.00
C LYS A 62 12.57 2.16 4.57
N TYR A 63 12.17 1.16 3.79
CA TYR A 63 12.67 0.95 2.44
C TYR A 63 11.55 0.73 1.42
N THR A 64 10.28 0.91 1.82
CA THR A 64 9.12 0.80 0.94
C THR A 64 8.06 1.82 1.35
N GLY A 65 7.07 2.03 0.49
CA GLY A 65 5.77 2.58 0.83
C GLY A 65 4.69 1.50 0.92
N VAL A 66 3.57 1.85 1.53
CA VAL A 66 2.32 1.07 1.49
C VAL A 66 1.20 1.99 1.01
N LEU A 67 0.37 1.50 0.10
CA LEU A 67 -0.75 2.21 -0.48
C LEU A 67 -2.00 1.34 -0.40
N GLY A 68 -3.03 1.81 0.31
CA GLY A 68 -4.36 1.22 0.28
C GLY A 68 -5.25 1.98 -0.70
N VAL A 69 -6.01 1.27 -1.52
CA VAL A 69 -6.97 1.81 -2.48
C VAL A 69 -8.33 1.22 -2.16
N TYR A 70 -9.35 2.06 -2.04
CA TYR A 70 -10.67 1.68 -1.55
C TYR A 70 -11.75 2.28 -2.44
N ASN A 71 -12.77 1.49 -2.78
CA ASN A 71 -14.00 2.02 -3.34
C ASN A 71 -15.01 2.27 -2.20
N CYS A 72 -15.16 3.54 -1.85
CA CYS A 72 -15.99 4.01 -0.73
C CYS A 72 -17.35 4.58 -1.17
N GLN A 73 -17.73 4.45 -2.45
CA GLN A 73 -18.95 5.05 -2.96
C GLN A 73 -20.17 4.60 -2.16
N GLY A 74 -21.11 5.52 -1.90
CA GLY A 74 -22.32 5.24 -1.15
C GLY A 74 -22.14 5.25 0.38
N ALA A 75 -20.91 5.29 0.90
CA ALA A 75 -20.67 5.36 2.33
C ALA A 75 -21.11 6.71 2.92
N ALA A 76 -21.94 6.68 3.95
CA ALA A 76 -22.32 7.87 4.70
C ALA A 76 -22.53 7.56 6.19
N TRP A 77 -22.36 8.58 7.03
CA TRP A 77 -22.64 8.49 8.47
C TRP A 77 -24.02 9.08 8.77
N SER A 78 -24.91 8.29 9.39
CA SER A 78 -26.17 8.79 9.95
C SER A 78 -25.95 9.24 11.39
N SER A 79 -26.03 10.54 11.65
CA SER A 79 -25.92 11.08 13.01
C SER A 79 -27.09 10.68 13.91
N THR A 80 -28.30 10.58 13.33
CA THR A 80 -29.52 10.17 14.03
C THR A 80 -29.44 8.72 14.50
N GLU A 81 -29.03 7.83 13.60
CA GLU A 81 -28.98 6.38 13.89
C GLU A 81 -27.63 5.95 14.49
N ARG A 82 -26.65 6.86 14.54
CA ARG A 82 -25.26 6.62 14.99
C ARG A 82 -24.65 5.39 14.34
N LYS A 83 -24.92 5.21 13.04
CA LYS A 83 -24.43 4.07 12.26
C LYS A 83 -24.02 4.50 10.86
N ASN A 84 -23.12 3.72 10.27
CA ASN A 84 -22.82 3.84 8.84
C ASN A 84 -24.04 3.37 8.06
N ILE A 85 -24.49 4.22 7.15
CA ILE A 85 -25.51 3.92 6.16
C ILE A 85 -24.85 3.84 4.79
N PHE A 86 -25.47 3.05 3.92
CA PHE A 86 -24.97 2.82 2.57
C PHE A 86 -26.07 3.21 1.58
N HIS A 87 -25.77 4.14 0.69
CA HIS A 87 -26.65 4.51 -0.41
C HIS A 87 -26.25 3.72 -1.64
N GLU A 88 -27.24 3.17 -2.36
CA GLU A 88 -26.96 2.57 -3.67
C GLU A 88 -26.39 3.64 -4.61
N THR A 89 -25.21 3.34 -5.16
CA THR A 89 -24.52 4.20 -6.11
C THR A 89 -24.27 3.44 -7.40
N GLN A 90 -24.52 4.08 -8.54
CA GLN A 90 -24.00 3.65 -9.83
C GLN A 90 -22.79 4.52 -10.20
N PRO A 91 -21.72 3.96 -10.78
CA PRO A 91 -21.55 2.56 -11.23
C PRO A 91 -21.14 1.59 -10.10
N ASP A 92 -21.41 0.29 -10.31
CA ASP A 92 -21.07 -0.80 -9.35
C ASP A 92 -19.57 -0.98 -9.14
N ALA A 93 -18.76 -0.56 -10.11
CA ALA A 93 -17.30 -0.60 -10.05
C ALA A 93 -16.70 0.65 -10.67
N ILE A 94 -15.59 1.11 -10.08
CA ILE A 94 -14.83 2.27 -10.55
C ILE A 94 -13.41 1.83 -10.83
N THR A 95 -12.83 2.39 -11.90
CA THR A 95 -11.42 2.20 -12.24
C THR A 95 -10.64 3.46 -11.87
N GLY A 96 -9.68 3.30 -10.98
CA GLY A 96 -8.69 4.32 -10.66
C GLY A 96 -7.30 3.94 -11.15
N MET A 97 -6.35 4.85 -10.98
CA MET A 97 -4.96 4.66 -11.37
C MET A 97 -4.05 4.67 -10.14
N VAL A 98 -3.13 3.70 -10.09
CA VAL A 98 -2.07 3.60 -9.08
C VAL A 98 -0.72 3.92 -9.70
N ARG A 99 0.03 4.81 -9.07
CA ARG A 99 1.41 5.17 -9.45
C ARG A 99 2.36 4.94 -8.30
N GLY A 100 3.65 4.73 -8.58
CA GLY A 100 4.66 4.67 -7.51
C GLY A 100 4.69 5.95 -6.66
N GLN A 101 4.43 7.09 -7.29
CA GLN A 101 4.39 8.43 -6.68
C GLN A 101 3.13 8.72 -5.86
N ASP A 102 2.12 7.85 -5.89
CA ASP A 102 0.98 7.97 -4.98
C ASP A 102 1.44 7.81 -3.52
N VAL A 103 2.56 7.09 -3.30
CA VAL A 103 3.34 7.20 -2.08
C VAL A 103 4.21 8.46 -2.17
N HIS A 104 3.73 9.56 -1.60
CA HIS A 104 4.33 10.90 -1.78
C HIS A 104 5.83 10.93 -1.48
N LEU A 105 6.28 10.26 -0.41
CA LEU A 105 7.67 10.28 0.04
C LEU A 105 8.47 9.05 -0.41
N ILE A 106 8.05 8.39 -1.50
CA ILE A 106 8.69 7.15 -1.97
C ILE A 106 10.19 7.30 -2.25
N THR A 107 10.65 8.49 -2.62
CA THR A 107 12.08 8.81 -2.81
C THR A 107 12.89 8.57 -1.53
N GLU A 108 12.32 8.79 -0.35
CA GLU A 108 12.98 8.59 0.95
C GLU A 108 13.18 7.10 1.29
N ALA A 109 12.47 6.20 0.61
CA ALA A 109 12.63 4.76 0.79
C ALA A 109 13.82 4.18 0.00
N ALA A 110 14.38 4.93 -0.96
CA ALA A 110 15.56 4.49 -1.68
C ALA A 110 16.80 4.59 -0.77
N VAL A 111 17.71 3.62 -0.85
CA VAL A 111 18.98 3.64 -0.09
C VAL A 111 19.84 4.84 -0.49
N ASP A 112 19.85 5.17 -1.79
CA ASP A 112 20.53 6.34 -2.35
C ASP A 112 19.51 7.19 -3.15
N PRO A 113 18.80 8.12 -2.49
CA PRO A 113 17.72 8.89 -3.12
C PRO A 113 18.12 9.67 -4.38
N SER A 114 19.37 10.17 -4.44
CA SER A 114 19.89 10.95 -5.58
C SER A 114 20.19 10.12 -6.82
N ASP A 115 20.38 8.81 -6.68
CA ASP A 115 20.70 7.88 -7.77
C ASP A 115 19.45 7.13 -8.29
N TRP A 116 18.32 7.27 -7.59
CA TRP A 116 17.09 6.60 -7.96
C TRP A 116 16.35 7.34 -9.08
N LYS A 117 16.02 6.61 -10.15
CA LYS A 117 15.38 7.16 -11.37
C LYS A 117 13.87 7.28 -11.28
N GLY A 118 13.26 6.84 -10.17
CA GLY A 118 11.81 6.87 -9.99
C GLY A 118 11.09 5.56 -10.31
N ASP A 119 11.79 4.55 -10.84
CA ASP A 119 11.22 3.25 -11.14
C ASP A 119 10.91 2.48 -9.85
N CYS A 120 9.71 1.91 -9.76
CA CYS A 120 9.24 1.14 -8.62
C CYS A 120 8.89 -0.29 -9.03
N VAL A 121 8.95 -1.21 -8.09
CA VAL A 121 8.13 -2.42 -8.13
C VAL A 121 6.92 -2.22 -7.22
N VAL A 122 5.77 -2.67 -7.69
CA VAL A 122 4.51 -2.68 -6.96
C VAL A 122 4.08 -4.13 -6.76
N TYR A 123 3.86 -4.53 -5.51
CA TYR A 123 3.29 -5.82 -5.16
C TYR A 123 1.83 -5.66 -4.76
N ARG A 124 0.93 -6.31 -5.47
CA ARG A 124 -0.52 -6.29 -5.24
C ARG A 124 -0.91 -7.44 -4.30
N HIS A 125 -1.30 -7.11 -3.07
CA HIS A 125 -1.59 -8.10 -2.03
C HIS A 125 -2.81 -8.98 -2.33
N ARG A 126 -3.80 -8.45 -3.06
CA ARG A 126 -5.02 -9.20 -3.38
C ARG A 126 -4.78 -10.36 -4.35
N THR A 127 -3.91 -10.17 -5.35
CA THR A 127 -3.67 -11.14 -6.42
C THR A 127 -2.30 -11.83 -6.31
N GLY A 128 -1.38 -11.28 -5.50
CA GLY A 128 0.01 -11.74 -5.43
C GLY A 128 0.86 -11.32 -6.63
N GLU A 129 0.37 -10.40 -7.47
CA GLU A 129 1.08 -9.94 -8.66
C GLU A 129 2.21 -8.97 -8.30
N LEU A 130 3.34 -9.15 -8.99
CA LEU A 130 4.50 -8.28 -8.92
C LEU A 130 4.65 -7.53 -10.24
N ILE A 131 4.63 -6.21 -10.19
CA ILE A 131 4.57 -5.37 -11.39
C ILE A 131 5.71 -4.35 -11.32
N SER A 132 6.58 -4.35 -12.33
CA SER A 132 7.55 -3.27 -12.52
C SER A 132 6.83 -2.06 -13.11
N LEU A 133 6.95 -0.92 -12.43
CA LEU A 133 6.27 0.32 -12.76
C LEU A 133 7.32 1.41 -13.00
N PRO A 134 7.61 1.74 -14.28
CA PRO A 134 8.51 2.83 -14.61
C PRO A 134 8.05 4.17 -14.02
N TYR A 135 8.97 5.13 -13.92
CA TYR A 135 8.63 6.49 -13.48
C TYR A 135 7.42 7.06 -14.24
N ASN A 136 6.48 7.66 -13.50
CA ASN A 136 5.19 8.18 -13.98
C ASN A 136 4.22 7.16 -14.61
N ALA A 137 4.59 5.88 -14.74
CA ALA A 137 3.67 4.86 -15.24
C ALA A 137 2.52 4.64 -14.26
N ALA A 138 1.36 4.28 -14.80
CA ALA A 138 0.13 4.12 -14.04
C ALA A 138 -0.46 2.73 -14.27
N LEU A 139 -0.78 2.05 -13.17
CA LEU A 139 -1.44 0.75 -13.14
C LEU A 139 -2.95 0.95 -12.93
N PRO A 140 -3.82 0.53 -13.86
CA PRO A 140 -5.25 0.57 -13.63
C PRO A 140 -5.68 -0.42 -12.54
N VAL A 141 -6.62 0.01 -11.71
CA VAL A 141 -7.22 -0.79 -10.63
C VAL A 141 -8.73 -0.60 -10.68
N THR A 142 -9.47 -1.68 -10.92
CA THR A 142 -10.93 -1.69 -10.88
C THR A 142 -11.41 -2.35 -9.60
N LEU A 143 -12.27 -1.65 -8.86
CA LEU A 143 -12.82 -2.10 -7.59
C LEU A 143 -14.34 -1.95 -7.61
N LYS A 144 -15.05 -3.00 -7.20
CA LYS A 144 -16.47 -2.87 -6.86
C LYS A 144 -16.63 -2.09 -5.57
N VAL A 145 -17.84 -1.59 -5.32
CA VAL A 145 -18.11 -0.91 -4.05
C VAL A 145 -17.79 -1.83 -2.86
N LEU A 146 -17.17 -1.27 -1.81
CA LEU A 146 -16.66 -1.97 -0.63
C LEU A 146 -15.45 -2.89 -0.88
N GLU A 147 -14.98 -3.00 -2.12
CA GLU A 147 -13.70 -3.65 -2.39
C GLU A 147 -12.53 -2.70 -2.13
N TYR A 148 -11.39 -3.32 -1.85
CA TYR A 148 -10.13 -2.64 -1.64
C TYR A 148 -8.99 -3.45 -2.24
N ASP A 149 -7.86 -2.78 -2.42
CA ASP A 149 -6.59 -3.38 -2.76
C ASP A 149 -5.47 -2.72 -1.96
N ILE A 150 -4.43 -3.49 -1.65
CA ILE A 150 -3.28 -3.01 -0.89
C ILE A 150 -2.03 -3.29 -1.71
N PHE A 151 -1.17 -2.28 -1.77
CA PHE A 151 0.05 -2.31 -2.54
C PHE A 151 1.26 -2.05 -1.65
N THR A 152 2.29 -2.87 -1.78
CA THR A 152 3.64 -2.50 -1.35
C THR A 152 4.36 -1.88 -2.53
N VAL A 153 4.83 -0.65 -2.36
CA VAL A 153 5.57 0.09 -3.40
C VAL A 153 7.02 0.17 -2.97
N THR A 154 7.95 -0.32 -3.77
CA THR A 154 9.38 -0.30 -3.43
C THR A 154 10.19 0.32 -4.57
N PRO A 155 11.14 1.23 -4.28
CA PRO A 155 12.09 1.71 -5.28
C PRO A 155 12.90 0.55 -5.86
N ILE A 156 13.16 0.59 -7.17
CA ILE A 156 14.10 -0.30 -7.85
C ILE A 156 15.50 0.29 -7.77
N LYS A 157 16.47 -0.49 -7.28
CA LYS A 157 17.90 -0.17 -7.38
C LYS A 157 18.53 -0.98 -8.51
N THR A 158 19.14 -0.32 -9.48
CA THR A 158 20.02 -0.99 -10.46
C THR A 158 21.36 -1.28 -9.78
N LEU A 159 21.78 -2.55 -9.79
CA LEU A 159 23.04 -3.00 -9.20
C LEU A 159 24.14 -3.18 -10.25
N ALA A 160 23.75 -3.63 -11.45
CA ALA A 160 24.61 -3.78 -12.62
C ALA A 160 23.73 -3.75 -13.89
N PRO A 161 24.31 -3.63 -15.10
CA PRO A 161 23.53 -3.74 -16.33
C PRO A 161 22.72 -5.05 -16.38
N GLY A 162 21.39 -4.94 -16.51
CA GLY A 162 20.48 -6.08 -16.51
C GLY A 162 20.13 -6.66 -15.13
N PHE A 163 20.74 -6.17 -14.05
CA PHE A 163 20.46 -6.62 -12.68
C PHE A 163 19.92 -5.49 -11.83
N SER A 164 18.68 -5.66 -11.38
CA SER A 164 17.99 -4.73 -10.50
C SER A 164 17.39 -5.47 -9.31
N PHE A 165 17.23 -4.76 -8.20
CA PHE A 165 16.71 -5.30 -6.96
C PHE A 165 15.66 -4.37 -6.35
N ALA A 166 14.63 -4.95 -5.74
CA ALA A 166 13.63 -4.22 -4.97
C ALA A 166 13.12 -5.09 -3.81
N PRO A 167 13.24 -4.66 -2.54
CA PRO A 167 12.80 -5.45 -1.40
C PRO A 167 11.29 -5.33 -1.15
N LEU A 168 10.62 -6.44 -0.81
CA LEU A 168 9.18 -6.45 -0.50
C LEU A 168 8.86 -6.76 0.96
N GLY A 169 9.77 -7.44 1.67
CA GLY A 169 9.54 -7.90 3.04
C GLY A 169 8.62 -9.13 3.11
N LEU A 170 7.79 -9.21 4.15
CA LEU A 170 6.90 -10.36 4.41
C LEU A 170 5.60 -10.25 3.61
N ILE A 171 5.62 -10.69 2.34
CA ILE A 171 4.50 -10.52 1.38
C ILE A 171 3.17 -11.17 1.81
N ASN A 172 3.19 -12.06 2.79
CA ASN A 172 1.98 -12.63 3.40
C ASN A 172 1.28 -11.67 4.37
N MET A 173 1.84 -10.49 4.65
CA MET A 173 1.29 -9.46 5.54
C MET A 173 0.94 -8.18 4.76
N PHE A 174 -0.11 -7.47 5.16
CA PHE A 174 -0.55 -6.27 4.43
C PHE A 174 0.50 -5.15 4.41
N ASN A 175 1.26 -4.98 5.49
CA ASN A 175 2.39 -4.06 5.54
C ASN A 175 3.74 -4.80 5.41
N ALA A 176 3.89 -5.61 4.36
CA ALA A 176 5.04 -6.48 4.11
C ALA A 176 6.39 -5.78 4.29
N GLY A 177 6.56 -4.60 3.68
CA GLY A 177 7.81 -3.84 3.73
C GLY A 177 8.15 -3.26 5.10
N GLY A 178 7.20 -3.28 6.05
CA GLY A 178 7.44 -2.93 7.44
C GLY A 178 8.36 -3.91 8.16
N ALA A 179 8.55 -5.12 7.63
CA ALA A 179 9.46 -6.13 8.20
C ALA A 179 10.93 -5.93 7.81
N ILE A 180 11.24 -4.96 6.93
CA ILE A 180 12.61 -4.73 6.46
C ILE A 180 13.33 -3.78 7.41
N GLU A 181 14.14 -4.33 8.31
CA GLU A 181 14.91 -3.56 9.29
C GLU A 181 16.21 -2.98 8.73
N GLY A 182 16.83 -3.63 7.74
CA GLY A 182 18.10 -3.22 7.16
C GLY A 182 18.21 -3.64 5.70
N LEU A 183 18.88 -2.81 4.91
CA LEU A 183 19.16 -3.06 3.50
C LEU A 183 20.54 -2.48 3.15
N THR A 184 21.40 -3.30 2.56
CA THR A 184 22.73 -2.88 2.12
C THR A 184 23.04 -3.59 0.81
N TYR A 185 23.48 -2.82 -0.18
CA TYR A 185 23.91 -3.34 -1.47
C TYR A 185 25.42 -3.47 -1.47
N GLN A 186 25.92 -4.66 -1.79
CA GLN A 186 27.34 -4.91 -1.97
C GLN A 186 27.57 -5.32 -3.41
N VAL A 187 28.34 -4.53 -4.15
CA VAL A 187 28.84 -4.90 -5.47
C VAL A 187 30.23 -5.46 -5.26
N SER A 188 30.34 -6.79 -5.19
CA SER A 188 31.65 -7.45 -5.24
C SER A 188 32.19 -7.35 -6.66
N SER A 189 33.26 -6.58 -6.84
CA SER A 189 34.01 -6.51 -8.10
C SER A 189 34.67 -7.87 -8.40
N GLY A 190 33.94 -8.75 -9.06
CA GLY A 190 34.47 -9.98 -9.65
C GLY A 190 34.56 -9.83 -11.16
N ALA A 191 35.77 -9.99 -11.69
CA ALA A 191 36.19 -9.87 -13.10
C ALA A 191 36.37 -8.43 -13.62
N GLN A 192 37.59 -7.91 -13.43
CA GLN A 192 38.25 -7.20 -14.54
C GLN A 192 38.34 -8.21 -15.70
N VAL A 193 37.85 -7.82 -16.88
CA VAL A 193 38.27 -8.44 -18.14
C VAL A 193 39.57 -7.77 -18.56
#